data_AF-A0A971C392-F1
#
_entry.id   AF-A0A971C392-F1
#
_cell.length_a   1.000
_cell.length_b   1.000
_cell.length_c   1.000
_cell.angle_alpha   90.00
_cell.angle_beta   90.00
_cell.angle_gamma   90.00
#
_symmetry.space_group_name_H-M   'P 1'
#
loop_
_entity.id
_entity.type
_entity.pdbx_description
1 polymer ?
#
loop_
_entity_poly.entity_id
_entity_poly.type
_entity_poly.pdbx_seq_one_letter_code
_entity_poly.pdbx_strand_id
1 'polypeptide(L)'
;MKRLLVLLFVVLSTIVYCSDPYFTEENVNLFIEQLESEGFIVQQGTFYSFDMPDLFSNYITPSCYGNNADTPYCVYYMPPAPYQTVKNTFPFTFRLREDEAVVFLGWTPPEVKYFSYETLLMFRYLPYVEGPVRIFGGVGDTVNITNVKAGDSILEKTAGTVYNAPLIIITTPDRNVDRIIRETAREVGFTEDIINTDVVPSVLLNLGIEEDCDELIIGARFAFFNNPDDKAYALDPSALEDGEFWMKPPFSSNRRGWVLRVTPSEPIETDPYPVPNLTPRDTGDYSELNLKATMDSLE
;
A
#
# COMPACT_ATOMS: atom_id res chain seq x y z
N MET A 1 2.71 4.14 56.28
CA MET A 1 2.50 2.82 55.63
C MET A 1 1.11 2.69 54.98
N LYS A 2 0.71 3.63 54.11
CA LYS A 2 -0.55 3.54 53.32
C LYS A 2 -0.52 4.39 52.04
N ARG A 3 0.69 4.66 51.53
CA ARG A 3 0.92 5.43 50.28
C ARG A 3 1.94 4.80 49.34
N LEU A 4 2.41 3.57 49.65
CA LEU A 4 3.35 2.83 48.80
C LEU A 4 2.72 1.66 48.04
N LEU A 5 1.40 1.42 48.20
CA LEU A 5 0.72 0.25 47.62
C LEU A 5 -0.11 0.56 46.37
N VAL A 6 -0.24 1.82 45.96
CA VAL A 6 -1.08 2.21 44.80
C VAL A 6 -0.25 2.44 43.52
N LEU A 7 1.08 2.61 43.64
CA LEU A 7 1.97 2.71 42.48
C LEU A 7 2.39 1.34 41.90
N LEU A 8 2.02 0.23 42.54
CA LEU A 8 2.34 -1.11 42.05
C LEU A 8 1.25 -1.73 41.16
N PHE A 9 0.12 -1.05 40.97
CA PHE A 9 -1.02 -1.56 40.21
C PHE A 9 -1.29 -0.81 38.89
N VAL A 10 -0.42 0.12 38.48
CA VAL A 10 -0.59 0.94 37.26
C VAL A 10 0.52 0.71 36.22
N VAL A 11 1.50 -0.15 36.48
CA VAL A 11 2.54 -0.53 35.48
C VAL A 11 2.63 -2.06 35.34
N LEU A 12 1.48 -2.71 35.40
CA LEU A 12 1.30 -4.12 35.06
C LEU A 12 0.03 -4.30 34.22
N SER A 13 -0.34 -3.28 33.42
CA SER A 13 -0.83 -3.57 32.07
C SER A 13 0.38 -4.10 31.31
N THR A 14 0.68 -5.36 31.56
CA THR A 14 1.38 -6.20 30.62
C THR A 14 0.77 -5.87 29.27
N ILE A 15 1.55 -5.16 28.45
CA ILE A 15 1.51 -5.33 27.01
C ILE A 15 1.58 -6.83 26.88
N VAL A 16 0.43 -7.46 26.69
CA VAL A 16 0.38 -8.75 26.05
C VAL A 16 0.96 -8.41 24.69
N TYR A 17 2.29 -8.56 24.60
CA TYR A 17 2.91 -8.95 23.36
C TYR A 17 2.18 -10.25 23.04
N CYS A 18 1.04 -10.13 22.34
CA CYS A 18 0.79 -11.07 21.29
C CYS A 18 2.03 -10.88 20.42
N SER A 19 3.02 -11.75 20.64
CA SER A 19 4.11 -11.91 19.70
C SER A 19 3.41 -12.09 18.38
N ASP A 20 3.44 -11.06 17.53
CA ASP A 20 2.77 -11.13 16.24
C ASP A 20 3.35 -12.37 15.55
N PRO A 21 2.53 -13.41 15.32
CA PRO A 21 3.07 -14.67 14.87
C PRO A 21 3.50 -14.61 13.39
N TYR A 22 3.17 -13.52 12.70
CA TYR A 22 3.37 -13.37 11.26
C TYR A 22 4.54 -12.47 10.93
N PHE A 23 4.54 -11.21 11.39
CA PHE A 23 5.60 -10.26 11.03
C PHE A 23 6.30 -9.70 12.26
N THR A 24 7.59 -9.97 12.35
CA THR A 24 8.50 -9.41 13.34
C THR A 24 9.64 -8.68 12.62
N GLU A 25 10.31 -7.77 13.31
CA GLU A 25 11.51 -7.13 12.75
C GLU A 25 12.57 -8.18 12.35
N GLU A 26 12.70 -9.25 13.13
CA GLU A 26 13.64 -10.35 12.85
C GLU A 26 13.31 -11.08 11.54
N ASN A 27 12.07 -11.56 11.35
CA ASN A 27 11.74 -12.34 10.16
C ASN A 27 11.63 -11.49 8.88
N VAL A 28 11.23 -10.22 9.00
CA VAL A 28 11.25 -9.29 7.86
C VAL A 28 12.68 -8.90 7.49
N ASN A 29 13.59 -8.74 8.46
CA ASN A 29 15.01 -8.52 8.16
C ASN A 29 15.64 -9.75 7.50
N LEU A 30 15.32 -10.96 7.94
CA LEU A 30 15.75 -12.19 7.26
C LEU A 30 15.24 -12.25 5.81
N PHE A 31 14.00 -11.82 5.56
CA PHE A 31 13.45 -11.71 4.21
C PHE A 31 14.24 -10.73 3.34
N ILE A 32 14.55 -9.54 3.89
CA ILE A 32 15.35 -8.52 3.21
C ILE A 32 16.75 -9.06 2.89
N GLU A 33 17.44 -9.65 3.88
CA GLU A 33 18.77 -10.23 3.70
C GLU A 33 18.77 -11.34 2.63
N GLN A 34 17.73 -12.18 2.59
CA GLN A 34 17.60 -13.23 1.58
C GLN A 34 17.39 -12.63 0.18
N LEU A 35 16.55 -11.59 0.02
CA LEU A 35 16.40 -10.88 -1.25
C LEU A 35 17.72 -10.23 -1.70
N GLU A 36 18.47 -9.64 -0.78
CA GLU A 36 19.78 -9.07 -1.09
C GLU A 36 20.78 -10.15 -1.54
N SER A 37 20.71 -11.34 -0.95
CA SER A 37 21.53 -12.49 -1.37
C SER A 37 21.18 -13.02 -2.77
N GLU A 38 19.92 -12.86 -3.21
CA GLU A 38 19.44 -13.12 -4.57
C GLU A 38 19.81 -12.00 -5.56
N GLY A 39 20.58 -10.99 -5.12
CA GLY A 39 21.09 -9.93 -5.96
C GLY A 39 20.17 -8.72 -6.10
N PHE A 40 19.20 -8.54 -5.19
CA PHE A 40 18.38 -7.33 -5.13
C PHE A 40 19.00 -6.25 -4.25
N ILE A 41 18.72 -5.00 -4.58
CA ILE A 41 18.84 -3.84 -3.71
C ILE A 41 17.46 -3.64 -3.08
N VAL A 42 17.39 -3.69 -1.75
CA VAL A 42 16.14 -3.49 -1.03
C VAL A 42 16.16 -2.13 -0.31
N GLN A 43 15.16 -1.29 -0.56
CA GLN A 43 15.03 0.01 0.10
C GLN A 43 13.72 0.12 0.88
N GLN A 44 13.83 0.54 2.14
CA GLN A 44 12.67 0.75 3.02
C GLN A 44 11.90 2.03 2.62
N GLY A 45 10.60 1.87 2.39
CA GLY A 45 9.58 2.92 2.34
C GLY A 45 8.76 2.99 3.64
N THR A 46 7.65 3.71 3.61
CA THR A 46 6.67 3.72 4.72
C THR A 46 5.25 3.85 4.18
N PHE A 47 4.29 3.28 4.92
CA PHE A 47 2.88 3.34 4.57
C PHE A 47 2.19 4.39 5.43
N TYR A 48 1.80 5.54 4.87
CA TYR A 48 1.40 6.71 5.65
C TYR A 48 0.04 7.27 5.21
N SER A 49 -0.64 8.04 6.07
CA SER A 49 -1.88 8.72 5.71
C SER A 49 -1.73 9.59 4.45
N PHE A 50 -2.78 9.62 3.64
CA PHE A 50 -2.89 10.45 2.45
C PHE A 50 -3.98 11.50 2.65
N ASP A 51 -3.65 12.55 3.38
CA ASP A 51 -4.55 13.66 3.69
C ASP A 51 -4.61 14.66 2.54
N MET A 52 -5.35 14.30 1.49
CA MET A 52 -5.55 15.15 0.32
C MET A 52 -6.16 16.54 0.65
N PRO A 53 -7.14 16.67 1.56
CA PRO A 53 -7.60 17.98 2.03
C PRO A 53 -6.48 18.85 2.63
N ASP A 54 -5.59 18.29 3.44
CA ASP A 54 -4.45 19.01 4.00
C ASP A 54 -3.46 19.45 2.91
N LEU A 55 -3.12 18.54 1.97
CA LEU A 55 -2.26 18.87 0.83
C LEU A 55 -2.85 19.97 -0.05
N PHE A 56 -4.16 19.94 -0.31
CA PHE A 56 -4.84 20.99 -1.08
C PHE A 56 -4.88 22.33 -0.33
N SER A 57 -5.18 22.29 0.97
CA SER A 57 -5.26 23.50 1.81
C SER A 57 -3.91 24.22 1.94
N ASN A 58 -2.81 23.47 1.81
CA ASN A 58 -1.44 23.99 1.77
C ASN A 58 -0.93 24.25 0.33
N TYR A 59 -1.79 24.27 -0.68
CA TYR A 59 -1.46 24.54 -2.08
C TYR A 59 -0.42 23.58 -2.71
N ILE A 60 -0.28 22.37 -2.16
CA ILE A 60 0.63 21.32 -2.68
C ILE A 60 0.02 20.62 -3.89
N THR A 61 -1.29 20.41 -3.86
CA THR A 61 -2.03 19.78 -4.96
C THR A 61 -3.10 20.74 -5.48
N PRO A 62 -3.45 20.68 -6.78
CA PRO A 62 -4.44 21.57 -7.39
C PRO A 62 -5.90 21.26 -7.00
N SER A 63 -6.17 20.09 -6.40
CA SER A 63 -7.48 19.70 -5.89
C SER A 63 -7.36 18.49 -4.95
N CYS A 64 -8.41 18.16 -4.20
CA CYS A 64 -8.45 16.96 -3.38
C CYS A 64 -8.65 15.64 -4.17
N TYR A 65 -8.56 15.65 -5.50
CA TYR A 65 -8.63 14.46 -6.37
C TYR A 65 -9.79 13.48 -6.12
N GLY A 66 -10.98 14.00 -5.76
CA GLY A 66 -12.15 13.15 -5.50
C GLY A 66 -12.10 12.44 -4.14
N ASN A 67 -11.33 12.97 -3.18
CA ASN A 67 -11.28 12.46 -1.81
C ASN A 67 -12.68 12.36 -1.19
N ASN A 68 -13.00 11.19 -0.67
CA ASN A 68 -14.23 10.93 0.07
C ASN A 68 -13.98 11.19 1.56
N ALA A 69 -14.64 12.21 2.12
CA ALA A 69 -14.33 12.75 3.45
C ALA A 69 -14.35 11.71 4.59
N ASP A 70 -15.22 10.70 4.51
CA ASP A 70 -15.36 9.66 5.53
C ASP A 70 -14.63 8.35 5.24
N THR A 71 -13.83 8.30 4.17
CA THR A 71 -13.02 7.12 3.84
C THR A 71 -11.55 7.51 3.80
N PRO A 72 -10.79 7.39 4.91
CA PRO A 72 -9.38 7.76 4.90
C PRO A 72 -8.59 6.88 3.93
N TYR A 73 -7.51 7.48 3.42
CA TYR A 73 -6.59 6.86 2.49
C TYR A 73 -5.20 6.81 3.10
N CYS A 74 -4.42 5.82 2.70
CA CYS A 74 -2.99 5.76 2.97
C CYS A 74 -2.25 5.48 1.65
N VAL A 75 -0.99 5.92 1.55
CA VAL A 75 -0.14 5.73 0.37
C VAL A 75 1.26 5.30 0.78
N TYR A 76 2.01 4.75 -0.17
CA TYR A 76 3.41 4.41 0.04
C TYR A 76 4.31 5.60 -0.25
N TYR A 77 5.11 6.00 0.74
CA TYR A 77 6.24 6.90 0.56
C TYR A 77 7.48 6.05 0.40
N MET A 78 8.22 6.23 -0.70
CA MET A 78 9.33 5.36 -1.05
C MET A 78 10.51 6.18 -1.55
N PRO A 79 11.75 5.69 -1.36
CA PRO A 79 12.89 6.33 -1.98
C PRO A 79 12.78 6.21 -3.52
N PRO A 80 13.45 7.12 -4.26
CA PRO A 80 13.65 6.94 -5.69
C PRO A 80 14.31 5.58 -5.97
N ALA A 81 14.07 5.03 -7.16
CA ALA A 81 14.72 3.80 -7.58
C ALA A 81 16.24 3.93 -7.52
N PRO A 82 16.99 2.84 -7.30
CA PRO A 82 18.42 2.84 -7.55
C PRO A 82 18.72 3.42 -8.93
N TYR A 83 19.70 4.32 -8.99
CA TYR A 83 20.15 5.03 -10.19
C TYR A 83 19.16 6.05 -10.80
N GLN A 84 17.97 6.25 -10.21
CA GLN A 84 17.06 7.31 -10.64
C GLN A 84 17.67 8.68 -10.32
N THR A 85 17.84 9.52 -11.36
CA THR A 85 18.40 10.87 -11.21
C THR A 85 17.34 11.97 -11.30
N VAL A 86 16.17 11.66 -11.84
CA VAL A 86 15.03 12.58 -11.97
C VAL A 86 14.18 12.57 -10.72
N LYS A 87 13.64 13.74 -10.35
CA LYS A 87 12.76 13.87 -9.19
C LYS A 87 11.33 13.45 -9.56
N ASN A 88 10.68 12.68 -8.69
CA ASN A 88 9.23 12.45 -8.81
C ASN A 88 8.44 13.73 -8.50
N THR A 89 7.24 13.82 -9.04
CA THR A 89 6.35 14.97 -8.87
C THR A 89 6.00 15.18 -7.40
N PHE A 90 5.74 14.09 -6.66
CA PHE A 90 5.52 14.12 -5.21
C PHE A 90 6.31 13.01 -4.48
N PRO A 91 6.54 13.14 -3.16
CA PRO A 91 7.22 12.10 -2.37
C PRO A 91 6.43 10.78 -2.25
N PHE A 92 5.13 10.80 -2.53
CA PHE A 92 4.25 9.62 -2.55
C PHE A 92 4.00 9.07 -3.96
N THR A 93 4.62 9.65 -5.00
CA THR A 93 4.63 9.08 -6.34
C THR A 93 5.99 8.46 -6.64
N PHE A 94 6.00 7.46 -7.51
CA PHE A 94 7.21 6.74 -7.85
C PHE A 94 7.21 6.28 -9.30
N ARG A 95 8.39 6.27 -9.91
CA ARG A 95 8.67 5.55 -11.15
C ARG A 95 9.02 4.11 -10.81
N LEU A 96 8.78 3.16 -11.73
CA LEU A 96 9.00 1.72 -11.51
C LEU A 96 9.65 1.13 -12.77
N ARG A 97 10.73 0.36 -12.61
CA ARG A 97 11.34 -0.40 -13.71
C ARG A 97 10.48 -1.61 -14.09
N GLU A 98 10.66 -2.12 -15.30
CA GLU A 98 9.99 -3.34 -15.78
C GLU A 98 10.42 -4.61 -15.03
N ASP A 99 11.56 -4.60 -14.34
CA ASP A 99 12.13 -5.73 -13.63
C ASP A 99 12.17 -5.50 -12.11
N GLU A 100 11.28 -4.65 -11.58
CA GLU A 100 11.27 -4.22 -10.19
C GLU A 100 9.96 -4.57 -9.48
N ALA A 101 9.97 -4.57 -8.16
CA ALA A 101 8.75 -4.71 -7.36
C ALA A 101 8.68 -3.72 -6.19
N VAL A 102 7.45 -3.48 -5.74
CA VAL A 102 7.15 -2.91 -4.43
C VAL A 102 6.44 -3.98 -3.61
N VAL A 103 6.94 -4.29 -2.42
CA VAL A 103 6.38 -5.31 -1.54
C VAL A 103 5.86 -4.66 -0.26
N PHE A 104 4.59 -4.89 0.05
CA PHE A 104 4.01 -4.54 1.34
C PHE A 104 3.87 -5.80 2.20
N LEU A 105 4.39 -5.78 3.42
CA LEU A 105 4.17 -6.81 4.44
C LEU A 105 3.51 -6.14 5.63
N GLY A 106 2.31 -6.57 6.03
CA GLY A 106 1.61 -5.90 7.11
C GLY A 106 0.25 -6.50 7.39
N TRP A 107 -0.67 -5.70 7.91
CA TRP A 107 -2.00 -6.18 8.28
C TRP A 107 -3.09 -5.42 7.58
N THR A 108 -4.16 -6.12 7.22
CA THR A 108 -5.43 -5.54 6.81
C THR A 108 -5.99 -4.67 7.95
N PRO A 109 -6.86 -3.69 7.63
CA PRO A 109 -7.38 -2.78 8.65
C PRO A 109 -8.27 -3.52 9.67
N PRO A 110 -8.60 -2.86 10.79
CA PRO A 110 -9.78 -3.20 11.57
C PRO A 110 -11.05 -3.27 10.72
N GLU A 111 -12.14 -3.79 11.30
CA GLU A 111 -13.40 -3.98 10.60
C GLU A 111 -13.93 -2.68 9.97
N VAL A 112 -14.10 -2.71 8.65
CA VAL A 112 -14.58 -1.63 7.78
C VAL A 112 -15.60 -2.18 6.80
N LYS A 113 -16.44 -1.35 6.18
CA LYS A 113 -17.35 -1.84 5.12
C LYS A 113 -16.63 -2.17 3.82
N TYR A 114 -15.50 -1.52 3.55
CA TYR A 114 -14.67 -1.82 2.39
C TYR A 114 -13.23 -1.40 2.65
N PHE A 115 -12.29 -2.23 2.21
CA PHE A 115 -10.90 -1.81 2.02
C PHE A 115 -10.35 -2.31 0.69
N SER A 116 -9.39 -1.58 0.16
CA SER A 116 -8.63 -1.99 -1.01
C SER A 116 -7.23 -1.41 -1.02
N TYR A 117 -6.35 -2.05 -1.78
CA TYR A 117 -5.03 -1.60 -2.18
C TYR A 117 -5.01 -1.59 -3.71
N GLU A 118 -4.55 -0.49 -4.30
CA GLU A 118 -4.62 -0.25 -5.73
C GLU A 118 -3.40 0.53 -6.22
N THR A 119 -2.79 0.04 -7.29
CA THR A 119 -1.84 0.81 -8.09
C THR A 119 -2.58 1.67 -9.11
N LEU A 120 -2.27 2.96 -9.12
CA LEU A 120 -2.83 3.95 -10.03
C LEU A 120 -1.70 4.58 -10.85
N LEU A 121 -1.94 4.79 -12.14
CA LEU A 121 -1.15 5.69 -12.96
C LEU A 121 -1.47 7.13 -12.53
N MET A 122 -0.56 7.76 -11.78
CA MET A 122 -0.77 9.11 -11.28
C MET A 122 -0.48 10.15 -12.36
N PHE A 123 0.72 10.09 -12.94
CA PHE A 123 1.19 11.05 -13.94
C PHE A 123 1.74 10.37 -15.17
N ARG A 124 1.44 10.95 -16.33
CA ARG A 124 1.99 10.56 -17.62
C ARG A 124 2.59 11.75 -18.33
N TYR A 125 3.75 11.54 -18.95
CA TYR A 125 4.37 12.52 -19.82
C TYR A 125 3.91 12.27 -21.25
N LEU A 126 3.22 13.26 -21.83
CA LEU A 126 2.69 13.17 -23.18
C LEU A 126 3.55 14.01 -24.13
N PRO A 127 3.80 13.52 -25.36
CA PRO A 127 4.38 14.37 -26.39
C PRO A 127 3.58 15.66 -26.54
N TYR A 128 4.29 16.79 -26.62
CA TYR A 128 3.72 18.12 -26.85
C TYR A 128 2.89 18.72 -25.71
N VAL A 129 2.84 18.09 -24.54
CA VAL A 129 2.30 18.70 -23.32
C VAL A 129 3.46 19.08 -22.40
N GLU A 130 3.46 20.32 -21.93
CA GLU A 130 4.47 20.77 -20.97
C GLU A 130 4.18 20.15 -19.59
N GLY A 131 5.12 19.35 -19.10
CA GLY A 131 5.05 18.71 -17.78
C GLY A 131 4.13 17.48 -17.72
N PRO A 132 4.05 16.86 -16.52
CA PRO A 132 3.24 15.66 -16.30
C PRO A 132 1.75 15.97 -16.38
N VAL A 133 0.99 15.08 -17.04
CA VAL A 133 -0.47 15.08 -17.07
C VAL A 133 -0.99 14.12 -16.01
N ARG A 134 -1.85 14.62 -15.11
CA ARG A 134 -2.52 13.77 -14.12
C ARG A 134 -3.56 12.89 -14.81
N ILE A 135 -3.36 11.58 -14.76
CA ILE A 135 -4.33 10.58 -15.21
C ILE A 135 -5.18 10.10 -14.03
N PHE A 136 -4.51 9.68 -12.95
CA PHE A 136 -5.10 9.14 -11.73
C PHE A 136 -6.12 8.02 -12.01
N GLY A 137 -5.68 7.00 -12.76
CA GLY A 137 -6.50 5.86 -13.16
C GLY A 137 -5.87 4.53 -12.78
N GLY A 138 -6.71 3.55 -12.43
CA GLY A 138 -6.27 2.20 -12.07
C GLY A 138 -5.60 1.47 -13.22
N VAL A 139 -4.53 0.76 -12.90
CA VAL A 139 -3.77 -0.05 -13.87
C VAL A 139 -4.24 -1.51 -13.90
N GLY A 140 -5.15 -1.90 -13.02
CA GLY A 140 -5.69 -3.25 -12.89
C GLY A 140 -6.84 -3.30 -11.87
N ASP A 141 -7.24 -4.53 -11.51
CA ASP A 141 -8.14 -4.74 -10.39
C ASP A 141 -7.43 -4.57 -9.05
N THR A 142 -8.16 -4.09 -8.05
CA THR A 142 -7.65 -3.89 -6.70
C THR A 142 -7.54 -5.22 -5.94
N VAL A 143 -6.54 -5.35 -5.07
CA VAL A 143 -6.62 -6.28 -3.94
C VAL A 143 -7.56 -5.66 -2.91
N ASN A 144 -8.66 -6.33 -2.58
CA ASN A 144 -9.72 -5.78 -1.73
C ASN A 144 -10.31 -6.84 -0.79
N ILE A 145 -11.22 -6.39 0.08
CA ILE A 145 -11.90 -7.22 1.08
C ILE A 145 -12.49 -8.55 0.55
N THR A 146 -12.87 -8.62 -0.73
CA THR A 146 -13.53 -9.81 -1.32
C THR A 146 -12.58 -10.82 -1.93
N ASN A 147 -11.36 -10.40 -2.30
CA ASN A 147 -10.40 -11.23 -3.03
C ASN A 147 -9.03 -11.35 -2.34
N VAL A 148 -8.81 -10.61 -1.25
CA VAL A 148 -7.54 -10.61 -0.53
C VAL A 148 -7.24 -11.99 0.04
N LYS A 149 -6.00 -12.43 -0.17
CA LYS A 149 -5.37 -13.51 0.56
C LYS A 149 -4.77 -12.94 1.83
N ALA A 150 -5.29 -13.36 2.99
CA ALA A 150 -4.82 -12.92 4.28
C ALA A 150 -4.86 -14.11 5.25
N GLY A 151 -3.97 -14.10 6.24
CA GLY A 151 -3.88 -15.16 7.25
C GLY A 151 -4.95 -15.01 8.33
N ASP A 152 -4.74 -15.68 9.46
CA ASP A 152 -5.64 -15.53 10.60
C ASP A 152 -5.48 -14.15 11.25
N SER A 153 -6.61 -13.52 11.56
CA SER A 153 -6.66 -12.30 12.36
C SER A 153 -5.84 -12.43 13.65
N ILE A 154 -4.99 -11.43 13.92
CA ILE A 154 -4.20 -11.36 15.15
C ILE A 154 -5.06 -11.01 16.38
N LEU A 155 -6.33 -10.63 16.17
CA LEU A 155 -7.29 -10.36 17.23
C LEU A 155 -8.39 -11.41 17.26
N GLU A 156 -8.72 -11.89 18.47
CA GLU A 156 -9.80 -12.86 18.69
C GLU A 156 -11.16 -12.36 18.19
N LYS A 157 -11.45 -11.06 18.36
CA LYS A 157 -12.72 -10.43 17.94
C LYS A 157 -13.00 -10.52 16.44
N THR A 158 -11.96 -10.68 15.62
CA THR A 158 -12.01 -10.75 14.15
C THR A 158 -11.48 -12.08 13.63
N ALA A 159 -11.36 -13.09 14.50
CA ALA A 159 -10.96 -14.44 14.11
C ALA A 159 -11.88 -15.01 13.01
N GLY A 160 -11.29 -15.66 12.00
CA GLY A 160 -12.01 -16.18 10.84
C GLY A 160 -12.49 -15.11 9.85
N THR A 161 -12.04 -13.86 9.99
CA THR A 161 -12.28 -12.78 9.02
C THR A 161 -10.97 -12.29 8.41
N VAL A 162 -11.06 -11.49 7.35
CA VAL A 162 -9.90 -10.86 6.70
C VAL A 162 -9.45 -9.56 7.37
N TYR A 163 -9.98 -9.19 8.54
CA TYR A 163 -9.60 -7.97 9.26
C TYR A 163 -8.50 -8.24 10.28
N ASN A 164 -7.62 -7.25 10.49
CA ASN A 164 -6.44 -7.39 11.36
C ASN A 164 -5.64 -8.65 11.04
N ALA A 165 -5.64 -9.04 9.77
CA ALA A 165 -5.06 -10.27 9.27
C ALA A 165 -3.78 -9.93 8.49
N PRO A 166 -2.73 -10.75 8.63
CA PRO A 166 -1.48 -10.55 7.92
C PRO A 166 -1.67 -10.74 6.42
N LEU A 167 -0.98 -9.92 5.62
CA LEU A 167 -0.89 -10.09 4.17
C LEU A 167 0.46 -9.61 3.65
N ILE A 168 0.84 -10.16 2.51
CA ILE A 168 1.90 -9.67 1.64
C ILE A 168 1.28 -9.27 0.31
N ILE A 169 1.62 -8.09 -0.21
CA ILE A 169 1.24 -7.64 -1.55
C ILE A 169 2.51 -7.37 -2.35
N ILE A 170 2.71 -8.13 -3.42
CA ILE A 170 3.78 -7.92 -4.38
C ILE A 170 3.20 -7.12 -5.55
N THR A 171 3.63 -5.87 -5.68
CA THR A 171 3.25 -5.00 -6.81
C THR A 171 4.38 -5.03 -7.83
N THR A 172 4.16 -5.65 -8.99
CA THR A 172 5.21 -5.79 -10.00
C THR A 172 4.64 -5.98 -11.42
N PRO A 173 5.35 -5.52 -12.45
CA PRO A 173 5.06 -5.85 -13.84
C PRO A 173 5.52 -7.24 -14.27
N ASP A 174 6.34 -7.93 -13.48
CA ASP A 174 7.14 -9.06 -13.95
C ASP A 174 6.89 -10.37 -13.20
N ARG A 175 6.67 -11.46 -13.94
CA ARG A 175 6.44 -12.80 -13.36
C ARG A 175 7.69 -13.41 -12.75
N ASN A 176 8.88 -13.14 -13.31
CA ASN A 176 10.11 -13.67 -12.76
C ASN A 176 10.42 -13.02 -11.41
N VAL A 177 10.28 -11.69 -11.31
CA VAL A 177 10.41 -10.96 -10.04
C VAL A 177 9.40 -11.46 -9.02
N ASP A 178 8.11 -11.57 -9.38
CA ASP A 178 7.06 -12.08 -8.48
C ASP A 178 7.40 -13.48 -7.96
N ARG A 179 7.84 -14.38 -8.84
CA ARG A 179 8.23 -15.75 -8.47
C ARG A 179 9.41 -15.76 -7.50
N ILE A 180 10.46 -14.99 -7.76
CA ILE A 180 11.65 -14.95 -6.88
C ILE A 180 11.24 -14.44 -5.50
N ILE A 181 10.48 -13.33 -5.42
CA ILE A 181 10.01 -12.76 -4.15
C ILE A 181 9.16 -13.78 -3.37
N ARG A 182 8.27 -14.52 -4.04
CA ARG A 182 7.48 -15.60 -3.42
C ARG A 182 8.34 -16.74 -2.90
N GLU A 183 9.32 -17.18 -3.68
CA GLU A 183 10.26 -18.24 -3.30
C GLU A 183 11.07 -17.82 -2.07
N THR A 184 11.61 -16.59 -2.06
CA THR A 184 12.32 -16.00 -0.92
C THR A 184 11.44 -15.86 0.32
N ALA A 185 10.18 -15.41 0.15
CA ALA A 185 9.23 -15.28 1.25
C ALA A 185 8.97 -16.64 1.92
N ARG A 186 8.83 -17.70 1.10
CA ARG A 186 8.64 -19.07 1.58
C ARG A 186 9.87 -19.60 2.33
N GLU A 187 11.07 -19.30 1.86
CA GLU A 187 12.32 -19.75 2.49
C GLU A 187 12.49 -19.21 3.92
N VAL A 188 12.02 -17.99 4.18
CA VAL A 188 12.05 -17.37 5.52
C VAL A 188 10.80 -17.66 6.35
N GLY A 189 9.88 -18.48 5.85
CA GLY A 189 8.75 -19.02 6.60
C GLY A 189 7.40 -18.33 6.38
N PHE A 190 7.29 -17.36 5.46
CA PHE A 190 5.98 -16.82 5.07
C PHE A 190 5.22 -17.80 4.17
N THR A 191 3.90 -17.86 4.34
CA THR A 191 3.06 -18.84 3.65
C THR A 191 2.42 -18.25 2.39
N GLU A 192 2.22 -19.07 1.37
CA GLU A 192 1.68 -18.63 0.06
C GLU A 192 0.22 -18.14 0.14
N ASP A 193 -0.53 -18.58 1.14
CA ASP A 193 -1.94 -18.22 1.38
C ASP A 193 -2.14 -16.79 1.91
N ILE A 194 -1.06 -16.05 2.19
CA ILE A 194 -1.12 -14.61 2.53
C ILE A 194 -0.51 -13.71 1.46
N ILE A 195 -0.01 -14.28 0.34
CA ILE A 195 0.70 -13.53 -0.70
C ILE A 195 -0.20 -13.22 -1.91
N ASN A 196 -0.41 -11.93 -2.12
CA ASN A 196 -1.17 -11.34 -3.23
C ASN A 196 -0.20 -10.77 -4.28
N THR A 197 -0.61 -10.76 -5.54
CA THR A 197 0.08 -10.01 -6.60
C THR A 197 -0.84 -8.89 -7.07
N ASP A 198 -0.36 -7.64 -6.99
CA ASP A 198 -0.94 -6.49 -7.67
C ASP A 198 -0.18 -6.29 -8.99
N VAL A 199 -0.84 -6.59 -10.11
CA VAL A 199 -0.20 -6.64 -11.42
C VAL A 199 -0.09 -5.25 -12.02
N VAL A 200 1.12 -4.85 -12.43
CA VAL A 200 1.38 -3.62 -13.17
C VAL A 200 1.58 -3.94 -14.65
N PRO A 201 0.57 -3.83 -15.53
CA PRO A 201 0.71 -4.26 -16.91
C PRO A 201 1.62 -3.31 -17.71
N SER A 202 2.89 -3.69 -17.89
CA SER A 202 3.91 -2.88 -18.57
C SER A 202 3.48 -2.41 -19.96
N VAL A 203 2.73 -3.22 -20.70
CA VAL A 203 2.21 -2.88 -22.05
C VAL A 203 1.26 -1.67 -22.10
N LEU A 204 0.68 -1.25 -20.96
CA LEU A 204 -0.20 -0.07 -20.88
C LEU A 204 0.54 1.20 -20.40
N LEU A 205 1.79 1.05 -19.99
CA LEU A 205 2.54 2.04 -19.22
C LEU A 205 3.89 2.34 -19.86
N ASN A 206 4.42 3.54 -19.63
CA ASN A 206 5.80 3.88 -19.94
C ASN A 206 6.66 3.68 -18.68
N LEU A 207 6.94 2.42 -18.34
CA LEU A 207 7.75 2.06 -17.17
C LEU A 207 9.23 2.41 -17.39
N GLY A 208 9.97 2.59 -16.29
CA GLY A 208 11.37 3.04 -16.29
C GLY A 208 11.59 4.09 -15.22
N ILE A 209 12.75 4.76 -15.25
CA ILE A 209 13.19 5.73 -14.23
C ILE A 209 13.59 7.09 -14.82
N GLU A 210 13.36 7.28 -16.11
CA GLU A 210 13.70 8.51 -16.84
C GLU A 210 12.60 9.57 -16.71
N GLU A 211 12.89 10.80 -17.14
CA GLU A 211 11.98 11.94 -16.96
C GLU A 211 10.59 11.72 -17.58
N ASP A 212 10.54 11.08 -18.74
CA ASP A 212 9.31 10.81 -19.50
C ASP A 212 8.58 9.52 -19.10
N CYS A 213 9.13 8.75 -18.16
CA CYS A 213 8.47 7.57 -17.60
C CYS A 213 7.24 7.96 -16.76
N ASP A 214 6.24 7.10 -16.78
CA ASP A 214 5.02 7.23 -15.99
C ASP A 214 5.35 7.22 -14.48
N GLU A 215 4.65 8.05 -13.70
CA GLU A 215 4.68 7.98 -12.24
C GLU A 215 3.42 7.29 -11.71
N LEU A 216 3.64 6.32 -10.85
CA LEU A 216 2.63 5.53 -10.17
C LEU A 216 2.41 6.03 -8.74
N ILE A 217 1.27 5.68 -8.17
CA ILE A 217 0.96 5.79 -6.75
C ILE A 217 0.28 4.49 -6.33
N ILE A 218 0.61 3.98 -5.14
CA ILE A 218 -0.13 2.87 -4.53
C ILE A 218 -0.97 3.46 -3.41
N GLY A 219 -2.28 3.36 -3.57
CA GLY A 219 -3.27 3.85 -2.63
C GLY A 219 -3.97 2.71 -1.91
N ALA A 220 -4.16 2.88 -0.62
CA ALA A 220 -5.07 2.07 0.17
C ALA A 220 -6.27 2.91 0.61
N ARG A 221 -7.46 2.35 0.49
CA ARG A 221 -8.71 2.98 0.92
C ARG A 221 -9.31 2.19 2.06
N PHE A 222 -9.82 2.89 3.08
CA PHE A 222 -10.54 2.28 4.20
C PHE A 222 -11.88 3.00 4.38
N ALA A 223 -12.99 2.34 4.06
CA ALA A 223 -14.30 2.96 4.05
C ALA A 223 -15.18 2.47 5.19
N PHE A 224 -15.68 3.42 5.99
CA PHE A 224 -16.70 3.19 7.01
C PHE A 224 -16.27 2.16 8.06
N PHE A 225 -15.36 2.57 8.96
CA PHE A 225 -14.96 1.76 10.12
C PHE A 225 -16.18 1.41 10.97
N ASN A 226 -16.28 0.13 11.36
CA ASN A 226 -17.38 -0.35 12.19
C ASN A 226 -17.33 0.29 13.59
N ASN A 227 -16.12 0.40 14.15
CA ASN A 227 -15.85 1.20 15.34
C ASN A 227 -15.18 2.54 14.93
N PRO A 228 -15.78 3.71 15.23
CA PRO A 228 -15.19 5.01 14.89
C PRO A 228 -13.77 5.22 15.40
N ASP A 229 -13.42 4.70 16.58
CA ASP A 229 -12.10 4.84 17.17
C ASP A 229 -11.01 4.12 16.34
N ASP A 230 -11.39 3.05 15.64
CA ASP A 230 -10.47 2.29 14.79
C ASP A 230 -10.03 3.09 13.54
N LYS A 231 -10.69 4.22 13.22
CA LYS A 231 -10.27 5.16 12.17
C LYS A 231 -8.83 5.66 12.40
N ALA A 232 -8.37 5.69 13.66
CA ALA A 232 -6.99 6.02 14.01
C ALA A 232 -5.95 5.09 13.34
N TYR A 233 -6.34 3.88 12.89
CA TYR A 233 -5.48 3.02 12.07
C TYR A 233 -4.98 3.74 10.81
N ALA A 234 -5.83 4.51 10.14
CA ALA A 234 -5.56 5.13 8.83
C ALA A 234 -5.12 6.60 8.92
N LEU A 235 -4.99 7.15 10.13
CA LEU A 235 -4.63 8.56 10.35
C LEU A 235 -3.24 8.67 10.95
N ASP A 236 -2.45 9.61 10.47
CA ASP A 236 -1.16 10.00 11.03
C ASP A 236 -1.11 11.52 11.15
N PRO A 237 -0.11 12.11 11.83
CA PRO A 237 0.17 13.54 11.73
C PRO A 237 0.25 14.01 10.27
N SER A 238 0.05 15.31 10.03
CA SER A 238 0.23 15.87 8.69
C SER A 238 1.59 15.48 8.13
N ALA A 239 1.62 15.12 6.84
CA ALA A 239 2.86 14.87 6.10
C ALA A 239 3.63 16.17 5.80
N LEU A 240 3.07 17.33 6.18
CA LEU A 240 3.62 18.66 5.95
C LEU A 240 4.07 19.32 7.26
N GLU A 241 5.19 20.03 7.18
CA GLU A 241 5.67 20.97 8.18
C GLU A 241 6.01 22.26 7.44
N ASP A 242 5.45 23.39 7.89
CA ASP A 242 5.59 24.70 7.24
C ASP A 242 5.28 24.70 5.72
N GLY A 243 4.32 23.88 5.29
CA GLY A 243 3.91 23.77 3.88
C GLY A 243 4.88 22.95 3.01
N GLU A 244 5.82 22.21 3.60
CA GLU A 244 6.71 21.30 2.88
C GLU A 244 6.62 19.88 3.43
N PHE A 245 6.88 18.88 2.59
CA PHE A 245 6.99 17.50 3.08
C PHE A 245 8.21 17.35 3.99
N TRP A 246 7.97 16.98 5.25
CA TRP A 246 9.04 16.70 6.21
C TRP A 246 9.60 15.27 6.04
N MET A 247 8.76 14.33 5.58
CA MET A 247 9.15 12.94 5.33
C MET A 247 10.13 12.84 4.15
N LYS A 248 11.34 12.34 4.41
CA LYS A 248 12.39 12.12 3.42
C LYS A 248 13.07 10.77 3.69
N PRO A 249 13.64 10.09 2.67
CA PRO A 249 14.47 8.92 2.91
C PRO A 249 15.64 9.22 3.86
N PRO A 250 16.12 8.25 4.65
CA PRO A 250 15.61 6.88 4.77
C PRO A 250 14.26 6.84 5.52
N PHE A 251 13.35 5.98 5.05
CA PHE A 251 12.09 5.73 5.75
C PHE A 251 12.20 4.57 6.73
N SER A 252 11.16 4.38 7.54
CA SER A 252 11.05 3.26 8.48
C SER A 252 9.66 2.63 8.36
N SER A 253 9.58 1.35 8.68
CA SER A 253 8.31 0.67 8.89
C SER A 253 7.53 1.33 10.04
N ASN A 254 6.23 1.04 10.10
CA ASN A 254 5.37 1.58 11.14
C ASN A 254 4.33 0.54 11.57
N ARG A 255 3.37 0.97 12.40
CA ARG A 255 2.32 0.10 12.96
C ARG A 255 1.46 -0.65 11.93
N ARG A 256 1.49 -0.27 10.64
CA ARG A 256 0.78 -0.97 9.56
C ARG A 256 1.63 -2.02 8.87
N GLY A 257 2.96 -1.94 8.98
CA GLY A 257 3.88 -2.87 8.36
C GLY A 257 5.09 -2.21 7.67
N TRP A 258 5.67 -2.96 6.74
CA TRP A 258 6.85 -2.62 5.96
C TRP A 258 6.46 -2.42 4.49
N VAL A 259 7.02 -1.38 3.89
CA VAL A 259 7.00 -1.17 2.43
C VAL A 259 8.43 -1.30 1.94
N LEU A 260 8.68 -2.20 1.01
CA LEU A 260 10.00 -2.49 0.46
C LEU A 260 9.99 -2.21 -1.03
N ARG A 261 10.93 -1.41 -1.51
CA ARG A 261 11.26 -1.32 -2.92
C ARG A 261 12.35 -2.34 -3.21
N VAL A 262 12.10 -3.25 -4.16
CA VAL A 262 12.95 -4.41 -4.44
C VAL A 262 13.41 -4.31 -5.90
N THR A 263 14.66 -3.87 -6.10
CA THR A 263 15.22 -3.60 -7.43
C THR A 263 16.39 -4.55 -7.69
N PRO A 264 16.46 -5.29 -8.80
CA PRO A 264 17.64 -6.04 -9.16
C PRO A 264 18.88 -5.14 -9.23
N SER A 265 20.00 -5.58 -8.65
CA SER A 265 21.29 -4.86 -8.76
C SER A 265 21.81 -4.84 -10.20
N GLU A 266 21.51 -5.89 -10.96
CA GLU A 266 21.74 -6.00 -12.40
C GLU A 266 20.43 -6.35 -13.10
N PRO A 267 20.17 -5.86 -14.33
CA PRO A 267 18.95 -6.19 -15.05
C PRO A 267 18.75 -7.70 -15.19
N ILE A 268 17.54 -8.16 -14.89
CA ILE A 268 17.15 -9.57 -15.09
C ILE A 268 16.31 -9.71 -16.36
N GLU A 269 16.24 -10.94 -16.90
CA GLU A 269 15.36 -11.23 -18.03
C GLU A 269 13.89 -11.10 -17.60
N THR A 270 13.16 -10.21 -18.28
CA THR A 270 11.76 -9.93 -17.97
C THR A 270 10.82 -10.97 -18.59
N ASP A 271 9.80 -11.34 -17.82
CA ASP A 271 8.63 -12.10 -18.23
C ASP A 271 7.35 -11.32 -17.83
N PRO A 272 6.96 -10.28 -18.60
CA PRO A 272 5.93 -9.35 -18.17
C PRO A 272 4.54 -10.02 -18.08
N TYR A 273 3.75 -9.57 -17.10
CA TYR A 273 2.34 -9.90 -17.03
C TYR A 273 1.59 -9.40 -18.28
N PRO A 274 0.65 -10.19 -18.86
CA PRO A 274 -0.27 -9.63 -19.84
C PRO A 274 -1.18 -8.60 -19.16
N VAL A 275 -1.92 -7.82 -19.96
CA VAL A 275 -3.02 -7.02 -19.40
C VAL A 275 -4.00 -7.97 -18.70
N PRO A 276 -4.26 -7.79 -17.39
CA PRO A 276 -5.21 -8.64 -16.68
C PRO A 276 -6.62 -8.40 -17.21
N ASN A 277 -7.40 -9.49 -17.34
CA ASN A 277 -8.83 -9.34 -17.56
C ASN A 277 -9.45 -8.73 -16.31
N LEU A 278 -10.19 -7.64 -16.48
CA LEU A 278 -10.92 -7.03 -15.37
C LEU A 278 -12.04 -7.97 -14.90
N THR A 279 -12.17 -8.09 -13.59
CA THR A 279 -13.24 -8.82 -12.92
C THR A 279 -14.57 -8.15 -13.28
N PRO A 280 -15.52 -8.87 -13.90
CA PRO A 280 -16.85 -8.34 -14.16
C PRO A 280 -17.49 -7.91 -12.84
N ARG A 281 -17.76 -6.60 -12.69
CA ARG A 281 -18.44 -6.03 -11.51
C ARG A 281 -19.93 -5.82 -11.72
N ASP A 282 -20.36 -5.83 -12.98
CA ASP A 282 -21.77 -5.75 -13.35
C ASP A 282 -22.41 -7.14 -13.19
N THR A 283 -23.63 -7.16 -12.68
CA THR A 283 -24.47 -8.38 -12.63
C THR A 283 -25.12 -8.67 -13.99
N GLY A 284 -24.99 -7.74 -14.95
CA GLY A 284 -25.74 -7.72 -16.20
C GLY A 284 -27.18 -7.26 -16.00
N ASP A 285 -27.56 -6.90 -14.77
CA ASP A 285 -28.87 -6.33 -14.43
C ASP A 285 -28.79 -4.81 -14.39
N TYR A 286 -29.10 -4.19 -15.53
CA TYR A 286 -29.18 -2.74 -15.69
C TYR A 286 -30.39 -2.12 -14.98
N SER A 287 -31.10 -2.88 -14.14
CA SER A 287 -32.15 -2.37 -13.26
C SER A 287 -31.62 -1.48 -12.13
N GLU A 288 -30.31 -1.20 -12.07
CA GLU A 288 -29.68 -0.30 -11.11
C GLU A 288 -30.38 1.08 -11.02
N LEU A 289 -30.99 1.55 -12.11
CA LEU A 289 -31.85 2.75 -12.12
C LEU A 289 -33.10 2.64 -11.23
N ASN A 290 -33.56 1.42 -10.92
CA ASN A 290 -34.65 1.14 -9.98
C ASN A 290 -34.23 1.26 -8.51
N LEU A 291 -32.93 1.29 -8.21
CA LEU A 291 -32.41 1.56 -6.86
C LEU A 291 -32.61 3.02 -6.45
N LYS A 292 -33.11 3.89 -7.35
CA LYS A 292 -33.44 5.29 -7.07
C LYS A 292 -34.27 5.45 -5.80
N ALA A 293 -35.28 4.61 -5.58
CA ALA A 293 -36.10 4.67 -4.37
C ALA A 293 -35.31 4.33 -3.09
N THR A 294 -34.32 3.44 -3.19
CA THR A 294 -33.41 3.10 -2.09
C THR A 294 -32.37 4.19 -1.87
N MET A 295 -31.82 4.79 -2.93
CA MET A 295 -30.92 5.93 -2.84
C MET A 295 -31.60 7.14 -2.21
N ASP A 296 -32.84 7.43 -2.59
CA ASP A 296 -33.66 8.51 -2.02
C ASP A 296 -33.97 8.28 -0.51
N SER A 297 -33.80 7.05 -0.01
CA SER A 297 -33.98 6.72 1.42
C SER A 297 -32.71 6.86 2.27
N LEU A 298 -31.57 7.17 1.64
CA LEU A 298 -30.28 7.40 2.31
C LEU A 298 -30.02 8.89 2.60
N GLU A 299 -30.92 9.79 2.18
CA GLU A 299 -30.96 11.21 2.54
C GLU A 299 -31.91 11.46 3.72
#